data_AF-A0A098EG31-F1
#
_entry.id   AF-A0A098EG31-F1
#
_cell.length_a   1.000
_cell.length_b   1.000
_cell.length_c   1.000
_cell.angle_alpha   90.00
_cell.angle_beta   90.00
_cell.angle_gamma   90.00
#
_symmetry.space_group_name_H-M   'P 1'
#
loop_
_entity.id
_entity.type
_entity.pdbx_description
1 polymer ?
#
loop_
_entity_poly.entity_id
_entity_poly.type
_entity_poly.pdbx_seq_one_letter_code
_entity_poly.pdbx_strand_id
1 'polypeptide(L)'
;MKSLRHLSQKTTEEKTTINLKWVEEFEQFIQELNEINQVICKIQKILKYNGLSKDTVKECNQLLDEISNEKGIIFKERLRNYFTDQLELMPTSDKILCTSDIIESSFGKYKNYISDNPMAGITNLALCISAFTSNLDEFELKEALEKTSMSDIKNWTDENIGTTLLKKRREFFSDQKVERRII
;
A
#
# COMPACT_ATOMS: atom_id res chain seq x y z
N MET A 1 21.42 13.82 3.76
CA MET A 1 22.05 14.99 4.44
C MET A 1 22.97 14.64 5.62
N LYS A 2 22.62 13.71 6.52
CA LYS A 2 23.53 13.27 7.61
C LYS A 2 24.85 12.69 7.09
N SER A 3 24.83 12.00 5.94
CA SER A 3 26.00 11.39 5.32
C SER A 3 27.03 12.40 4.79
N LEU A 4 26.58 13.50 4.16
CA LEU A 4 27.44 14.61 3.73
C LEU A 4 28.05 15.35 4.92
N ARG A 5 27.29 15.51 6.00
CA ARG A 5 27.80 16.07 7.28
C ARG A 5 28.76 15.13 8.01
N HIS A 6 28.67 13.81 7.78
CA HIS A 6 29.60 12.83 8.34
C HIS A 6 30.95 12.81 7.65
N LEU A 7 31.01 13.15 6.35
CA LEU A 7 32.26 13.32 5.61
C LEU A 7 33.06 14.53 6.12
N SER A 8 32.39 15.58 6.59
CA SER A 8 33.05 16.77 7.17
C SER A 8 33.41 16.63 8.66
N GLN A 9 32.86 15.62 9.36
CA GLN A 9 33.23 15.33 10.74
C GLN A 9 34.47 14.44 10.77
N LYS A 10 35.51 14.96 11.44
CA LYS A 10 36.91 14.49 11.54
C LYS A 10 37.11 13.10 12.20
N THR A 11 36.09 12.25 12.24
CA THR A 11 36.06 10.97 12.98
C THR A 11 35.49 9.82 12.14
N THR A 12 35.65 9.90 10.83
CA THR A 12 35.30 8.84 9.87
C THR A 12 36.61 8.16 9.46
N GLU A 13 36.72 6.83 9.61
CA GLU A 13 37.93 6.05 9.30
C GLU A 13 38.54 6.51 7.97
N GLU A 14 39.82 6.91 7.94
CA GLU A 14 40.46 7.56 6.78
C GLU A 14 40.19 6.83 5.44
N LYS A 15 40.09 5.50 5.48
CA LYS A 15 39.71 4.66 4.32
C LYS A 15 38.30 4.96 3.77
N THR A 16 37.31 5.15 4.64
CA THR A 16 35.93 5.44 4.25
C THR A 16 35.79 6.84 3.65
N THR A 17 36.51 7.83 4.17
CA THR A 17 36.54 9.19 3.63
C THR A 17 37.18 9.23 2.25
N ILE A 18 38.29 8.50 2.03
CA ILE A 18 38.93 8.38 0.72
C ILE A 18 37.98 7.71 -0.29
N ASN A 19 37.31 6.63 0.10
CA ASN A 19 36.40 5.88 -0.76
C ASN A 19 35.12 6.64 -1.15
N LEU A 20 34.76 7.67 -0.40
CA LEU A 20 33.54 8.47 -0.60
C LEU A 20 33.82 9.86 -1.20
N LYS A 21 35.08 10.18 -1.49
CA LYS A 21 35.47 11.49 -2.01
C LYS A 21 34.81 11.82 -3.36
N TRP A 22 34.55 10.81 -4.19
CA TRP A 22 33.81 10.96 -5.46
C TRP A 22 32.40 11.55 -5.26
N VAL A 23 31.80 11.42 -4.08
CA VAL A 23 30.45 11.95 -3.78
C VAL A 23 30.44 13.48 -3.72
N GLU A 24 31.57 14.11 -3.39
CA GLU A 24 31.71 15.57 -3.38
C GLU A 24 31.45 16.17 -4.77
N GLU A 25 31.85 15.46 -5.84
CA GLU A 25 31.59 15.87 -7.22
C GLU A 25 30.09 15.91 -7.56
N PHE A 26 29.26 15.18 -6.81
CA PHE A 26 27.80 15.13 -6.98
C PHE A 26 27.05 15.95 -5.93
N GLU A 27 27.73 16.75 -5.11
CA GLU A 27 27.08 17.49 -4.02
C GLU A 27 25.91 18.34 -4.51
N GLN A 28 26.12 19.13 -5.58
CA GLN A 28 25.07 19.98 -6.17
C GLN A 28 23.87 19.15 -6.63
N PHE A 29 24.12 18.01 -7.29
CA PHE A 29 23.05 17.11 -7.73
C PHE A 29 22.27 16.51 -6.55
N ILE A 30 22.96 16.14 -5.47
CA ILE A 30 22.33 15.61 -4.26
C ILE A 30 21.48 16.68 -3.57
N GLN A 31 21.94 17.94 -3.56
CA GLN A 31 21.18 19.06 -3.01
C GLN A 31 19.90 19.29 -3.82
N GLU A 32 19.99 19.34 -5.16
CA GLU A 32 18.83 19.44 -6.07
C GLU A 32 17.81 18.31 -5.83
N LEU A 33 18.27 17.06 -5.74
CA LEU A 33 17.41 15.90 -5.47
C LEU A 33 16.76 15.97 -4.09
N ASN A 34 17.49 16.47 -3.10
CA ASN A 34 16.99 16.60 -1.75
C ASN A 34 15.87 17.64 -1.67
N GLU A 35 15.99 18.78 -2.36
CA GLU A 35 14.93 19.79 -2.42
C GLU A 35 13.65 19.23 -3.04
N ILE A 36 13.78 18.56 -4.19
CA ILE A 36 12.64 17.88 -4.84
C ILE A 36 12.01 16.86 -3.90
N ASN A 37 12.82 16.01 -3.25
CA ASN A 37 12.32 14.99 -2.31
C ASN A 37 11.59 15.58 -1.11
N GLN A 38 12.02 16.75 -0.59
CA GLN A 38 11.33 17.40 0.51
C GLN A 38 9.93 17.84 0.09
N VAL A 39 9.78 18.44 -1.08
CA VAL A 39 8.48 18.84 -1.62
C VAL A 39 7.60 17.62 -1.90
N ILE A 40 8.14 16.55 -2.49
CA ILE A 40 7.43 15.29 -2.70
C ILE A 40 6.90 14.74 -1.38
N CYS A 41 7.74 14.69 -0.33
CA CYS A 41 7.33 14.21 0.99
C CYS A 41 6.17 15.04 1.57
N LYS A 42 6.17 16.36 1.38
CA LYS A 42 5.08 17.24 1.83
C LYS A 42 3.79 16.94 1.06
N ILE A 43 3.86 16.88 -0.27
CA ILE A 43 2.73 16.57 -1.16
C ILE A 43 2.12 15.20 -0.83
N GLN A 44 2.96 14.17 -0.69
CA GLN A 44 2.50 12.83 -0.32
C GLN A 44 1.75 12.82 1.01
N LYS A 45 2.21 13.58 2.01
CA LYS A 45 1.49 13.69 3.30
C LYS A 45 0.12 14.34 3.11
N ILE A 46 0.03 15.44 2.36
CA ILE A 46 -1.25 16.10 2.10
C ILE A 46 -2.22 15.14 1.41
N LEU A 47 -1.80 14.50 0.32
CA LEU A 47 -2.65 13.57 -0.43
C LEU A 47 -3.04 12.34 0.38
N LYS A 48 -2.13 11.83 1.23
CA LYS A 48 -2.38 10.68 2.09
C LYS A 48 -3.50 10.92 3.10
N TYR A 49 -3.52 12.09 3.75
CA TYR A 49 -4.50 12.39 4.80
C TYR A 49 -5.76 13.09 4.28
N ASN A 50 -5.62 13.94 3.26
CA ASN A 50 -6.70 14.79 2.78
C ASN A 50 -7.32 14.32 1.46
N GLY A 51 -6.71 13.33 0.80
CA GLY A 51 -7.13 12.83 -0.51
C GLY A 51 -6.79 13.78 -1.66
N LEU A 52 -7.03 13.32 -2.89
CA LEU A 52 -6.96 14.14 -4.09
C LEU A 52 -8.29 14.85 -4.30
N SER A 53 -8.25 16.18 -4.32
CA SER A 53 -9.38 17.07 -4.64
C SER A 53 -8.85 18.35 -5.27
N LYS A 54 -9.76 19.19 -5.79
CA LYS A 54 -9.38 20.51 -6.33
C LYS A 54 -8.66 21.38 -5.29
N ASP A 55 -9.03 21.26 -4.02
CA ASP A 55 -8.43 22.06 -2.95
C ASP A 55 -7.05 21.55 -2.55
N THR A 56 -6.88 20.23 -2.43
CA THR A 56 -5.55 19.66 -2.12
C THR A 56 -4.57 19.83 -3.28
N VAL A 57 -5.05 19.83 -4.53
CA VAL A 57 -4.21 20.15 -5.70
C VAL A 57 -3.75 21.61 -5.68
N LYS A 58 -4.59 22.57 -5.27
CA LYS A 58 -4.16 23.97 -5.10
C LYS A 58 -3.03 24.09 -4.05
N GLU A 59 -3.19 23.43 -2.91
CA GLU A 59 -2.17 23.40 -1.85
C GLU A 59 -0.86 22.75 -2.36
N CYS A 60 -0.96 21.64 -3.08
CA CYS A 60 0.20 20.98 -3.69
C CYS A 60 0.90 21.87 -4.73
N ASN A 61 0.13 22.62 -5.52
CA ASN A 61 0.67 23.55 -6.51
C ASN A 61 1.46 24.70 -5.89
N GLN A 62 1.01 25.22 -4.73
CA GLN A 62 1.75 26.22 -3.96
C GLN A 62 3.09 25.67 -3.46
N LEU A 63 3.11 24.41 -2.98
CA LEU A 63 4.36 23.76 -2.57
C LEU A 63 5.31 23.51 -3.75
N LEU A 64 4.78 23.21 -4.93
CA LEU A 64 5.58 23.09 -6.15
C LEU A 64 6.19 24.42 -6.60
N ASP A 65 5.59 25.56 -6.23
CA ASP A 65 6.15 26.88 -6.50
C ASP A 65 7.40 27.19 -5.65
N GLU A 66 7.65 26.45 -4.57
CA GLU A 66 8.90 26.54 -3.78
C GLU A 66 10.13 26.02 -4.56
N ILE A 67 9.92 25.24 -5.63
CA ILE A 67 11.02 24.64 -6.41
C ILE A 67 11.51 25.62 -7.48
N SER A 68 12.76 26.07 -7.35
CA SER A 68 13.40 27.02 -8.28
C SER A 68 14.40 26.40 -9.25
N ASN A 69 14.81 25.14 -9.06
CA ASN A 69 15.93 24.55 -9.80
C ASN A 69 15.47 24.04 -11.18
N GLU A 70 16.33 24.09 -12.21
CA GLU A 70 15.97 23.72 -13.59
C GLU A 70 15.34 22.32 -13.71
N LYS A 71 15.94 21.29 -13.10
CA LYS A 71 15.37 19.93 -13.09
C LYS A 71 14.07 19.84 -12.30
N GLY A 72 13.93 20.68 -11.28
CA GLY A 72 12.75 20.80 -10.46
C GLY A 72 11.56 21.40 -11.21
N ILE A 73 11.81 22.30 -12.16
CA ILE A 73 10.78 22.86 -13.05
C ILE A 73 10.16 21.75 -13.93
N ILE A 74 10.99 20.88 -14.50
CA ILE A 74 10.50 19.74 -15.30
C ILE A 74 9.63 18.82 -14.43
N PHE A 75 10.06 18.53 -13.21
CA PHE A 75 9.30 17.72 -12.26
C PHE A 75 7.95 18.36 -11.92
N LYS A 76 7.96 19.67 -11.63
CA LYS A 76 6.78 20.47 -11.32
C LYS A 76 5.74 20.43 -12.43
N GLU A 77 6.13 20.66 -13.68
CA GLU A 77 5.22 20.62 -14.82
C GLU A 77 4.62 19.22 -15.02
N ARG A 78 5.42 18.17 -14.88
CA ARG A 78 4.92 16.79 -14.96
C ARG A 78 3.90 16.48 -13.88
N LEU A 79 4.15 16.91 -12.64
CA LEU A 79 3.24 16.65 -11.53
C LEU A 79 1.95 17.48 -11.65
N ARG A 80 2.03 18.71 -12.16
CA ARG A 80 0.87 19.55 -12.49
C ARG A 80 -0.02 18.88 -13.53
N ASN A 81 0.57 18.43 -14.64
CA ASN A 81 -0.16 17.73 -15.69
C ASN A 81 -0.81 16.46 -15.13
N TYR A 82 -0.07 15.69 -14.33
CA TYR A 82 -0.63 14.52 -13.65
C TYR A 82 -1.85 14.86 -12.79
N PHE A 83 -1.80 15.93 -11.99
CA PHE A 83 -2.97 16.34 -11.20
C PHE A 83 -4.14 16.76 -12.06
N THR A 84 -3.91 17.49 -13.15
CA THR A 84 -4.96 17.88 -14.10
C THR A 84 -5.62 16.64 -14.71
N ASP A 85 -4.83 15.71 -15.25
CA ASP A 85 -5.32 14.48 -15.87
C ASP A 85 -6.14 13.66 -14.86
N GLN A 86 -5.66 13.53 -13.62
CA GLN A 86 -6.40 12.80 -12.59
C GLN A 86 -7.71 13.50 -12.23
N LEU A 87 -7.73 14.83 -12.11
CA LEU A 87 -8.94 15.61 -11.80
C LEU A 87 -9.99 15.51 -12.92
N GLU A 88 -9.57 15.41 -14.19
CA GLU A 88 -10.49 15.22 -15.32
C GLU A 88 -11.14 13.83 -15.31
N LEU A 89 -10.41 12.81 -14.85
CA LEU A 89 -10.91 11.45 -14.71
C LEU A 89 -11.78 11.25 -13.46
N MET A 90 -11.82 12.23 -12.54
CA MET A 90 -12.59 12.08 -11.31
C MET A 90 -14.11 12.10 -11.59
N PRO A 91 -14.86 11.11 -11.08
CA PRO A 91 -16.31 11.22 -11.01
C PRO A 91 -16.70 12.40 -10.11
N THR A 92 -17.96 12.82 -10.13
CA THR A 92 -18.50 14.02 -9.42
C THR A 92 -18.29 14.02 -7.90
N SER A 93 -17.68 12.98 -7.31
CA SER A 93 -17.27 12.98 -5.91
C SER A 93 -16.10 13.94 -5.71
N ASP A 94 -16.24 14.84 -4.73
CA ASP A 94 -15.28 15.91 -4.50
C ASP A 94 -13.88 15.48 -4.01
N LYS A 95 -13.65 14.18 -3.73
CA LYS A 95 -12.39 13.70 -3.14
C LYS A 95 -12.12 12.20 -3.35
N ILE A 96 -10.90 11.85 -3.75
CA ILE A 96 -10.40 10.46 -3.85
C ILE A 96 -9.37 10.18 -2.75
N LEU A 97 -9.44 9.00 -2.13
CA LEU A 97 -8.43 8.55 -1.18
C LEU A 97 -7.16 8.10 -1.90
N CYS A 98 -6.01 8.67 -1.53
CA CYS A 98 -4.70 8.36 -2.13
C CYS A 98 -3.83 7.50 -1.20
N THR A 99 -4.43 6.50 -0.54
CA THR A 99 -3.72 5.65 0.41
C THR A 99 -4.20 4.20 0.35
N SER A 100 -3.25 3.27 0.40
CA SER A 100 -3.48 1.84 0.60
C SER A 100 -3.41 1.41 2.07
N ASP A 101 -3.08 2.33 3.00
CA ASP A 101 -2.86 2.02 4.41
C ASP A 101 -4.04 1.27 5.04
N ILE A 102 -5.28 1.65 4.68
CA ILE A 102 -6.50 1.00 5.19
C ILE A 102 -6.54 -0.46 4.71
N ILE A 103 -6.23 -0.71 3.45
CA ILE A 103 -6.20 -2.05 2.85
C ILE A 103 -5.09 -2.87 3.51
N GLU A 104 -3.88 -2.33 3.60
CA GLU A 104 -2.72 -2.98 4.21
C GLU A 104 -2.95 -3.33 5.68
N SER A 105 -3.53 -2.40 6.45
CA SER A 105 -3.90 -2.62 7.86
C SER A 105 -4.95 -3.72 8.00
N SER A 106 -5.96 -3.72 7.12
CA SER A 106 -7.01 -4.75 7.12
C SER A 106 -6.46 -6.13 6.78
N PHE A 107 -5.55 -6.23 5.82
CA PHE A 107 -4.83 -7.48 5.53
C PHE A 107 -3.85 -7.88 6.65
N GLY A 108 -3.26 -6.91 7.36
CA GLY A 108 -2.47 -7.16 8.56
C GLY A 108 -3.29 -7.83 9.66
N LYS A 109 -4.47 -7.27 9.97
CA LYS A 109 -5.43 -7.87 10.91
C LYS A 109 -5.86 -9.27 10.46
N TYR A 110 -6.18 -9.43 9.18
CA TYR A 110 -6.54 -10.73 8.61
C TYR A 110 -5.45 -11.79 8.83
N LYS A 111 -4.19 -11.46 8.50
CA LYS A 111 -3.04 -12.36 8.70
C LYS A 111 -2.87 -12.75 10.17
N ASN A 112 -3.05 -11.80 11.09
CA ASN A 112 -3.00 -12.07 12.52
C ASN A 112 -4.14 -13.02 12.95
N TYR A 113 -5.35 -12.80 12.44
CA TYR A 113 -6.53 -13.63 12.73
C TYR A 113 -6.36 -15.10 12.27
N ILE A 114 -5.70 -15.33 11.13
CA ILE A 114 -5.46 -16.69 10.60
C ILE A 114 -4.12 -17.30 11.04
N SER A 115 -3.36 -16.62 11.91
CA SER A 115 -1.98 -16.99 12.25
C SER A 115 -1.84 -18.37 12.91
N ASP A 116 -2.88 -18.83 13.61
CA ASP A 116 -2.94 -20.17 14.21
C ASP A 116 -3.03 -21.31 13.17
N ASN A 117 -3.41 -20.99 11.92
CA ASN A 117 -3.59 -21.96 10.84
C ASN A 117 -2.89 -21.50 9.53
N PRO A 118 -1.54 -21.39 9.54
CA PRO A 118 -0.78 -20.80 8.43
C PRO A 118 -0.84 -21.62 7.13
N MET A 119 -1.24 -22.90 7.21
CA MET A 119 -1.39 -23.80 6.06
C MET A 119 -2.68 -23.59 5.26
N ALA A 120 -3.59 -22.73 5.72
CA ALA A 120 -4.90 -22.55 5.09
C ALA A 120 -4.88 -21.62 3.85
N GLY A 121 -3.85 -20.79 3.68
CA GLY A 121 -3.83 -19.78 2.62
C GLY A 121 -5.00 -18.78 2.76
N ILE A 122 -5.48 -18.23 1.65
CA ILE A 122 -6.71 -17.42 1.63
C ILE A 122 -7.91 -18.38 1.57
N THR A 123 -8.83 -18.24 2.52
CA THR A 123 -10.08 -19.02 2.59
C THR A 123 -11.28 -18.07 2.59
N ASN A 124 -12.49 -18.61 2.72
CA ASN A 124 -13.71 -17.82 2.84
C ASN A 124 -13.71 -16.85 4.04
N LEU A 125 -12.80 -17.04 5.01
CA LEU A 125 -12.51 -16.07 6.07
C LEU A 125 -12.04 -14.70 5.55
N ALA A 126 -11.61 -14.59 4.29
CA ALA A 126 -11.32 -13.31 3.66
C ALA A 126 -12.54 -12.37 3.64
N LEU A 127 -13.76 -12.92 3.66
CA LEU A 127 -14.98 -12.13 3.79
C LEU A 127 -15.06 -11.36 5.11
N CYS A 128 -14.36 -11.81 6.17
CA CYS A 128 -14.28 -11.07 7.43
C CYS A 128 -13.46 -9.77 7.32
N ILE A 129 -12.72 -9.55 6.23
CA ILE A 129 -11.95 -8.32 6.03
C ILE A 129 -12.86 -7.09 6.01
N SER A 130 -14.05 -7.20 5.40
CA SER A 130 -15.03 -6.10 5.37
C SER A 130 -15.53 -5.75 6.76
N ALA A 131 -15.66 -6.73 7.64
CA ALA A 131 -16.05 -6.53 9.04
C ALA A 131 -14.96 -5.82 9.87
N PHE A 132 -13.69 -5.85 9.47
CA PHE A 132 -12.61 -5.15 10.21
C PHE A 132 -12.62 -3.63 10.02
N THR A 133 -13.25 -3.16 8.95
CA THR A 133 -13.32 -1.73 8.57
C THR A 133 -14.66 -1.09 8.90
N SER A 134 -15.68 -1.89 9.25
CA SER A 134 -17.03 -1.42 9.55
C SER A 134 -17.27 -1.35 11.06
N ASN A 135 -18.08 -0.38 11.48
CA ASN A 135 -18.69 -0.41 12.80
C ASN A 135 -19.92 -1.30 12.72
N LEU A 136 -19.78 -2.57 13.09
CA LEU A 136 -20.89 -3.53 13.05
C LEU A 136 -21.93 -3.16 14.11
N ASP A 137 -23.06 -2.61 13.67
CA ASP A 137 -24.23 -2.42 14.53
C ASP A 137 -25.04 -3.73 14.67
N GLU A 138 -25.80 -3.86 15.75
CA GLU A 138 -26.62 -5.04 16.03
C GLU A 138 -27.66 -5.28 14.92
N PHE A 139 -28.23 -4.20 14.38
CA PHE A 139 -29.19 -4.27 13.28
C PHE A 139 -28.54 -4.82 12.00
N GLU A 140 -27.38 -4.27 11.60
CA GLU A 140 -26.65 -4.71 10.40
C GLU A 140 -26.19 -6.16 10.52
N LEU A 141 -25.75 -6.57 11.72
CA LEU A 141 -25.36 -7.95 11.97
C LEU A 141 -26.54 -8.91 11.82
N LYS A 142 -27.69 -8.56 12.41
CA LYS A 142 -28.91 -9.38 12.29
C LYS A 142 -29.36 -9.48 10.83
N GLU A 143 -29.40 -8.36 10.12
CA GLU A 143 -29.79 -8.32 8.72
C GLU A 143 -28.85 -9.17 7.84
N ALA A 144 -27.54 -9.06 8.06
CA ALA A 144 -26.55 -9.85 7.33
C ALA A 144 -26.72 -11.36 7.57
N LEU A 145 -26.98 -11.78 8.83
CA LEU A 145 -27.22 -13.17 9.19
C LEU A 145 -28.53 -13.73 8.64
N GLU A 146 -29.58 -12.90 8.55
CA GLU A 146 -30.88 -13.32 7.98
C GLU A 146 -30.85 -13.38 6.45
N LYS A 147 -30.07 -12.51 5.79
CA LYS A 147 -30.00 -12.45 4.32
C LYS A 147 -28.96 -13.40 3.70
N THR A 148 -27.92 -13.77 4.45
CA THR A 148 -26.81 -14.56 3.90
C THR A 148 -26.90 -16.01 4.33
N SER A 149 -27.09 -16.90 3.37
CA SER A 149 -27.14 -18.34 3.62
C SER A 149 -25.74 -18.97 3.57
N MET A 150 -25.59 -20.15 4.16
CA MET A 150 -24.36 -20.95 4.01
C MET A 150 -24.07 -21.35 2.55
N SER A 151 -25.13 -21.49 1.73
CA SER A 151 -25.00 -21.73 0.29
C SER A 151 -24.32 -20.55 -0.42
N ASP A 152 -24.65 -19.31 -0.06
CA ASP A 152 -24.06 -18.12 -0.68
C ASP A 152 -22.57 -18.05 -0.42
N ILE A 153 -22.16 -18.31 0.83
CA ILE A 153 -20.74 -18.36 1.21
C ILE A 153 -20.01 -19.45 0.42
N LYS A 154 -20.62 -20.62 0.25
CA LYS A 154 -20.03 -21.73 -0.50
C LYS A 154 -19.86 -21.38 -1.97
N ASN A 155 -20.91 -20.86 -2.61
CA ASN A 155 -20.88 -20.46 -4.01
C ASN A 155 -19.79 -19.39 -4.24
N TRP A 156 -19.75 -18.36 -3.39
CA TRP A 156 -18.71 -17.33 -3.46
C TRP A 156 -17.30 -17.92 -3.33
N THR A 157 -17.13 -18.89 -2.43
CA THR A 157 -15.83 -19.56 -2.22
C THR A 157 -15.40 -20.34 -3.46
N ASP A 158 -16.32 -21.09 -4.06
CA ASP A 158 -16.04 -21.88 -5.26
C ASP A 158 -15.72 -20.97 -6.47
N GLU A 159 -16.40 -19.83 -6.60
CA GLU A 159 -16.18 -18.85 -7.67
C GLU A 159 -14.87 -18.04 -7.52
N ASN A 160 -14.54 -17.58 -6.30
CA ASN A 160 -13.45 -16.60 -6.09
C ASN A 160 -12.15 -17.24 -5.58
N ILE A 161 -12.22 -18.34 -4.84
CA ILE A 161 -11.06 -19.02 -4.24
C ILE A 161 -10.79 -20.35 -4.93
N GLY A 162 -11.85 -21.11 -5.22
CA GLY A 162 -11.76 -22.46 -5.76
C GLY A 162 -11.15 -23.47 -4.78
N THR A 163 -10.46 -24.48 -5.30
CA THR A 163 -9.94 -25.59 -4.50
C THR A 163 -8.69 -25.19 -3.69
N THR A 164 -8.86 -25.06 -2.37
CA THR A 164 -7.76 -24.74 -1.44
C THR A 164 -6.70 -25.85 -1.38
N LEU A 165 -5.46 -25.48 -1.03
CA LEU A 165 -4.35 -26.44 -0.87
C LEU A 165 -4.65 -27.50 0.21
N LEU A 166 -5.34 -27.11 1.27
CA LEU A 166 -5.79 -28.04 2.31
C LEU A 166 -6.78 -29.07 1.76
N LYS A 167 -7.72 -28.66 0.90
CA LYS A 167 -8.69 -29.55 0.26
C LYS A 167 -7.98 -30.54 -0.68
N LYS A 168 -7.09 -30.05 -1.55
CA LYS A 168 -6.25 -30.91 -2.42
C LYS A 168 -5.44 -31.93 -1.64
N ARG A 169 -4.83 -31.49 -0.52
CA ARG A 169 -4.04 -32.37 0.36
C ARG A 169 -4.92 -33.44 1.00
N ARG A 170 -6.09 -33.08 1.50
CA ARG A 170 -7.04 -34.05 2.09
C ARG A 170 -7.49 -35.08 1.06
N GLU A 171 -7.86 -34.64 -0.13
CA GLU A 171 -8.25 -35.51 -1.26
C GLU A 171 -7.12 -36.50 -1.61
N PHE A 172 -5.89 -35.99 -1.78
CA PHE A 172 -4.73 -36.83 -2.04
C PHE A 172 -4.48 -37.91 -0.96
N PHE A 173 -4.55 -37.55 0.32
CA PHE A 173 -4.36 -38.51 1.41
C PHE A 173 -5.57 -39.42 1.66
N SER A 174 -6.79 -39.03 1.27
CA SER A 174 -7.94 -39.93 1.28
C SER A 174 -7.83 -40.99 0.19
N ASP A 175 -7.36 -40.62 -1.01
CA ASP A 175 -7.19 -41.54 -2.14
C ASP A 175 -6.14 -42.61 -1.81
N GLN A 176 -5.02 -42.23 -1.19
CA GLN A 176 -4.00 -43.18 -0.72
C GLN A 176 -4.49 -44.15 0.37
N LYS A 177 -5.47 -43.76 1.19
CA LYS A 177 -6.07 -44.66 2.19
C LYS A 177 -7.03 -45.66 1.57
N VAL A 178 -7.71 -45.29 0.48
CA VAL A 178 -8.57 -46.20 -0.28
C VAL A 178 -7.73 -47.25 -1.00
N GLU A 179 -6.63 -46.82 -1.62
CA GLU A 179 -5.72 -47.71 -2.36
C GLU A 179 -5.02 -48.74 -1.44
N ARG A 180 -4.62 -48.34 -0.22
CA ARG A 180 -4.04 -49.24 0.79
C ARG A 180 -5.03 -50.21 1.45
N ARG A 181 -6.35 -50.05 1.27
CA ARG A 181 -7.37 -50.97 1.79
C ARG A 181 -7.82 -52.03 0.77
N ILE A 182 -7.44 -51.86 -0.50
CA ILE A 182 -7.80 -52.75 -1.61
C ILE A 182 -6.69 -53.79 -1.90
N ILE A 183 -5.53 -53.66 -1.26
CA ILE A 183 -4.39 -54.59 -1.33
C ILE A 183 -4.35 -55.47 -0.08
#